data_AF-A0A6C0E0Y2-F1
#
_entry.id   AF-A0A6C0E0Y2-F1
#
_cell.length_a   1.000
_cell.length_b   1.000
_cell.length_c   1.000
_cell.angle_alpha   90.00
_cell.angle_beta   90.00
_cell.angle_gamma   90.00
#
_symmetry.space_group_name_H-M   'P 1'
#
loop_
_entity.id
_entity.type
_entity.pdbx_description
1 polymer ?
#
loop_
_entity_poly.entity_id
_entity_poly.type
_entity_poly.pdbx_seq_one_letter_code
_entity_poly.pdbx_strand_id
1 'polypeptide(L)'
;MSIKYLGFNVPVLLSDGNIKLSQDLKKDDLLLDKSSKITKINNIEFIEDDMFKIITKYNSNFIIGSEHVLNTISNINDYIYSNKIKDYNINNLNSIIKTDINFNFQKIKIDPYFLGIWIGLSCKNFKFYSDKLNVKIYNYIIHMLCRLNIEFSITSNSLEIFDERFKKYFKFYNLEEKRHIPNEYKNNKAEYRIKLLAGILDSKSNNISNSFYEIIDSNDIIKDINFIAQSLGFYTILYHKKMLIFGNDLSCIPMLNDNKIINETNISTTLFGFKIAPLFDKKCIKINTDSKDIVLGDFTVV
;
A
#
# COMPACT_ATOMS: atom_id res chain seq x y z
N MET A 1 -12.26 18.98 -16.04
CA MET A 1 -12.24 17.83 -16.97
C MET A 1 -10.84 17.63 -17.48
N SER A 2 -10.24 16.50 -17.12
CA SER A 2 -8.92 16.04 -17.55
C SER A 2 -9.10 14.72 -18.29
N ILE A 3 -8.23 14.44 -19.26
CA ILE A 3 -8.29 13.22 -20.06
C ILE A 3 -7.09 12.35 -19.71
N LYS A 4 -7.33 11.05 -19.49
CA LYS A 4 -6.29 10.03 -19.34
C LYS A 4 -6.39 9.03 -20.47
N TYR A 5 -5.23 8.57 -20.94
CA TYR A 5 -5.08 7.62 -22.04
C TYR A 5 -4.34 6.41 -21.48
N LEU A 6 -5.10 5.39 -21.08
CA LEU A 6 -4.58 4.21 -20.41
C LEU A 6 -4.53 3.04 -21.39
N GLY A 7 -3.45 2.28 -21.38
CA GLY A 7 -3.42 0.99 -22.07
C GLY A 7 -4.29 -0.05 -21.36
N PHE A 8 -4.54 -1.18 -22.02
CA PHE A 8 -5.19 -2.33 -21.40
C PHE A 8 -4.36 -2.90 -20.25
N ASN A 9 -5.05 -3.51 -19.29
CA ASN A 9 -4.48 -4.14 -18.08
C ASN A 9 -3.74 -3.17 -17.15
N VAL A 10 -3.98 -1.86 -17.27
CA VAL A 10 -3.47 -0.89 -16.29
C VAL A 10 -4.35 -0.95 -15.05
N PRO A 11 -3.82 -1.31 -13.87
CA PRO A 11 -4.61 -1.35 -12.65
C PRO A 11 -4.86 0.09 -12.15
N VAL A 12 -6.12 0.43 -11.90
CA VAL A 12 -6.56 1.75 -11.43
C VAL A 12 -7.19 1.61 -10.05
N LEU A 13 -6.81 2.50 -9.12
CA LEU A 13 -7.30 2.52 -7.75
C LEU A 13 -8.66 3.23 -7.69
N LEU A 14 -9.67 2.54 -7.16
CA LEU A 14 -10.97 3.11 -6.85
C LEU A 14 -10.96 3.76 -5.46
N SER A 15 -11.93 4.65 -5.22
CA SER A 15 -12.10 5.35 -3.94
C SER A 15 -12.44 4.46 -2.75
N ASP A 16 -12.94 3.26 -3.00
CA ASP A 16 -13.20 2.25 -1.98
C ASP A 16 -11.97 1.36 -1.71
N GLY A 17 -10.84 1.61 -2.38
CA GLY A 17 -9.59 0.87 -2.29
C GLY A 17 -9.53 -0.41 -3.13
N ASN A 18 -10.60 -0.75 -3.87
CA ASN A 18 -10.54 -1.81 -4.86
C ASN A 18 -9.72 -1.38 -6.09
N ILE A 19 -9.17 -2.36 -6.79
CA ILE A 19 -8.40 -2.14 -8.02
C ILE A 19 -9.18 -2.75 -9.18
N LYS A 20 -9.46 -1.94 -10.20
CA LYS A 20 -10.00 -2.40 -11.48
C LYS A 20 -8.96 -2.27 -12.57
N LEU A 21 -8.96 -3.19 -13.54
CA LEU A 21 -8.19 -2.99 -14.75
C LEU A 21 -8.86 -1.90 -15.60
N SER A 22 -8.05 -1.17 -16.35
CA SER A 22 -8.49 -0.04 -17.16
C SER A 22 -9.68 -0.39 -18.08
N GLN A 23 -9.69 -1.59 -18.68
CA GLN A 23 -10.79 -2.04 -19.55
C GLN A 23 -12.11 -2.34 -18.82
N ASP A 24 -12.06 -2.54 -17.52
CA ASP A 24 -13.22 -2.86 -16.68
C ASP A 24 -13.81 -1.62 -16.00
N LEU A 25 -13.18 -0.44 -16.20
CA LEU A 25 -13.69 0.84 -15.73
C LEU A 25 -15.00 1.17 -16.45
N LYS A 26 -15.90 1.83 -15.72
CA LYS A 26 -17.21 2.25 -16.22
C LYS A 26 -17.48 3.71 -15.91
N LYS A 27 -18.36 4.32 -16.69
CA LYS A 27 -18.95 5.61 -16.34
C LYS A 27 -19.48 5.55 -14.91
N ASP A 28 -19.29 6.65 -14.18
CA ASP A 28 -19.68 6.82 -12.79
C ASP A 28 -18.83 6.07 -11.75
N ASP A 29 -17.81 5.29 -12.16
CA ASP A 29 -16.81 4.78 -11.21
C ASP A 29 -16.13 5.94 -10.46
N LEU A 30 -15.92 5.75 -9.16
CA LEU A 30 -15.31 6.73 -8.26
C LEU A 30 -13.86 6.38 -8.00
N LEU A 31 -12.95 7.27 -8.41
CA LEU A 31 -11.50 7.16 -8.26
C LEU A 31 -10.99 8.11 -7.18
N LEU A 32 -9.68 8.09 -6.94
CA LEU A 32 -8.98 9.07 -6.12
C LEU A 32 -8.01 9.87 -6.97
N ASP A 33 -7.90 11.16 -6.67
CA ASP A 33 -6.79 11.98 -7.11
C ASP A 33 -5.61 11.93 -6.12
N LYS A 34 -4.50 12.58 -6.48
CA LYS A 34 -3.29 12.62 -5.66
C LYS A 34 -3.48 13.25 -4.28
N SER A 35 -4.54 14.03 -4.07
CA SER A 35 -4.87 14.65 -2.78
C SER A 35 -5.89 13.83 -2.00
N SER A 36 -6.09 12.57 -2.37
CA SER A 36 -7.10 11.67 -1.79
C SER A 36 -8.54 12.15 -1.95
N LYS A 37 -8.82 13.08 -2.87
CA LYS A 37 -10.20 13.51 -3.15
C LYS A 37 -10.84 12.57 -4.16
N ILE A 38 -12.12 12.30 -3.94
CA ILE A 38 -12.90 11.48 -4.84
C ILE A 38 -13.11 12.24 -6.15
N THR A 39 -12.83 11.58 -7.27
CA THR A 39 -13.09 12.07 -8.63
C THR A 39 -13.89 11.03 -9.39
N LYS A 40 -14.77 11.47 -10.28
CA LYS A 40 -15.70 10.59 -10.99
C LYS A 40 -15.29 10.42 -12.44
N ILE A 41 -15.51 9.24 -13.01
CA ILE A 41 -15.40 9.03 -14.45
C ILE A 41 -16.68 9.52 -15.13
N ASN A 42 -16.54 10.56 -15.94
CA ASN A 42 -17.64 11.19 -16.67
C ASN A 42 -17.94 10.47 -17.99
N ASN A 43 -16.90 10.01 -18.67
CA ASN A 43 -17.00 9.32 -19.96
C ASN A 43 -15.83 8.37 -20.16
N ILE A 44 -16.05 7.31 -20.94
CA ILE A 44 -15.04 6.31 -21.35
C ILE A 44 -15.21 6.03 -22.84
N GLU A 45 -14.11 6.09 -23.58
CA GLU A 45 -14.04 5.76 -24.99
C GLU A 45 -12.91 4.75 -25.22
N PHE A 46 -13.19 3.70 -26.00
CA PHE A 46 -12.16 2.81 -26.52
C PHE A 46 -11.67 3.37 -27.86
N ILE A 47 -10.37 3.66 -27.95
CA ILE A 47 -9.75 4.28 -29.12
C ILE A 47 -8.46 3.54 -29.50
N GLU A 48 -7.94 3.86 -30.67
CA GLU A 48 -6.57 3.51 -31.05
C GLU A 48 -5.63 4.69 -30.79
N ASP A 49 -4.47 4.42 -30.19
CA ASP A 49 -3.39 5.39 -29.95
C ASP A 49 -2.04 4.67 -30.03
N ASP A 50 -0.96 5.39 -30.28
CA ASP A 50 0.38 4.83 -30.11
C ASP A 50 0.66 4.67 -28.61
N MET A 51 0.99 3.45 -28.20
CA MET A 51 1.11 3.10 -26.78
C MET A 51 2.56 3.00 -26.33
N PHE A 52 2.80 3.41 -25.09
CA PHE A 52 4.11 3.39 -24.48
C PHE A 52 4.07 2.69 -23.13
N LYS A 53 4.99 1.75 -22.94
CA LYS A 53 5.24 1.12 -21.65
C LYS A 53 6.20 1.97 -20.85
N ILE A 54 5.75 2.41 -19.69
CA ILE A 54 6.57 3.04 -18.67
C ILE A 54 7.18 1.93 -17.81
N ILE A 55 8.51 1.85 -17.83
CA ILE A 55 9.30 0.80 -17.18
C ILE A 55 10.03 1.40 -15.99
N THR A 56 9.65 0.99 -14.79
CA THR A 56 10.28 1.41 -13.53
C THR A 56 11.17 0.30 -12.98
N LYS A 57 12.08 0.65 -12.07
CA LYS A 57 13.05 -0.29 -11.48
C LYS A 57 12.40 -1.42 -10.65
N TYR A 58 11.18 -1.22 -10.13
CA TYR A 58 10.57 -2.08 -9.11
C TYR A 58 9.18 -2.59 -9.47
N ASN A 59 9.00 -3.02 -10.73
CA ASN A 59 7.77 -3.68 -11.21
C ASN A 59 6.49 -2.83 -11.12
N SER A 60 6.63 -1.51 -11.02
CA SER A 60 5.55 -0.52 -11.09
C SER A 60 5.38 -0.06 -12.54
N ASN A 61 5.25 -1.02 -13.46
CA ASN A 61 5.16 -0.74 -14.89
C ASN A 61 3.71 -0.49 -15.28
N PHE A 62 3.49 0.45 -16.18
CA PHE A 62 2.15 0.74 -16.69
C PHE A 62 2.23 1.22 -18.14
N ILE A 63 1.08 1.30 -18.80
CA ILE A 63 0.97 1.57 -20.23
C ILE A 63 0.08 2.78 -20.43
N ILE A 64 0.55 3.75 -21.21
CA ILE A 64 -0.17 5.00 -21.48
C ILE A 64 -0.07 5.38 -22.95
N GLY A 65 -1.08 6.09 -23.42
CA GLY A 65 -1.16 6.57 -24.81
C GLY A 65 -0.24 7.77 -25.08
N SER A 66 0.03 8.03 -26.36
CA SER A 66 0.95 9.06 -26.85
C SER A 66 0.57 10.47 -26.40
N GLU A 67 -0.73 10.74 -26.29
CA GLU A 67 -1.31 12.02 -25.91
C GLU A 67 -1.43 12.21 -24.39
N HIS A 68 -1.11 11.19 -23.60
CA HIS A 68 -1.14 11.29 -22.14
C HIS A 68 -0.12 12.30 -21.63
N VAL A 69 -0.56 13.25 -20.80
CA VAL A 69 0.34 14.16 -20.08
C VAL A 69 0.77 13.51 -18.79
N LEU A 70 2.03 13.10 -18.71
CA LEU A 70 2.62 12.51 -17.50
C LEU A 70 3.32 13.58 -16.67
N ASN A 71 3.01 13.60 -15.38
CA ASN A 71 3.68 14.45 -14.40
C ASN A 71 4.89 13.70 -13.80
N THR A 72 6.05 14.34 -13.80
CA THR A 72 7.30 13.77 -13.25
C THR A 72 8.05 14.78 -12.41
N ILE A 73 8.80 14.32 -11.41
CA ILE A 73 9.63 15.18 -10.55
C ILE A 73 11.08 15.10 -11.03
N SER A 74 11.72 16.25 -11.26
CA SER A 74 13.14 16.27 -11.60
C SER A 74 14.01 16.00 -10.38
N ASN A 75 15.00 15.12 -10.58
CA ASN A 75 15.97 14.73 -9.57
C ASN A 75 17.00 15.82 -9.24
N ILE A 76 17.01 16.92 -10.00
CA ILE A 76 18.03 17.97 -9.89
C ILE A 76 17.52 19.15 -9.06
N ASN A 77 16.24 19.49 -9.21
CA ASN A 77 15.66 20.74 -8.71
C ASN A 77 14.27 20.56 -8.07
N ASP A 78 13.79 19.32 -7.94
CA ASP A 78 12.48 18.94 -7.38
C ASP A 78 11.25 19.59 -8.06
N TYR A 79 11.42 20.21 -9.24
CA TYR A 79 10.29 20.74 -10.01
C TYR A 79 9.47 19.63 -10.66
N ILE A 80 8.16 19.87 -10.76
CA ILE A 80 7.22 19.02 -11.48
C ILE A 80 7.19 19.44 -12.95
N TYR A 81 7.44 18.48 -13.85
CA TYR A 81 7.33 18.61 -15.29
C TYR A 81 6.13 17.84 -15.81
N SER A 82 5.36 18.46 -16.70
CA SER A 82 4.19 17.88 -17.35
C SER A 82 4.42 17.85 -18.85
N ASN A 83 4.65 16.65 -19.42
CA ASN A 83 4.87 16.51 -20.86
C ASN A 83 3.99 15.39 -21.42
N LYS A 84 3.62 15.52 -22.71
CA LYS A 84 3.01 14.39 -23.41
C LYS A 84 4.05 13.30 -23.60
N ILE A 85 3.62 12.03 -23.55
CA ILE A 85 4.54 10.90 -23.67
C ILE A 85 5.30 10.88 -24.98
N LYS A 86 4.66 11.22 -26.09
CA LYS A 86 5.34 11.30 -27.38
C LYS A 86 6.47 12.33 -27.44
N ASP A 87 6.46 13.31 -26.53
CA ASP A 87 7.44 14.40 -26.47
C ASP A 87 8.56 14.10 -25.44
N TYR A 88 8.53 12.94 -24.76
CA TYR A 88 9.55 12.60 -23.76
C TYR A 88 10.89 12.20 -24.40
N ASN A 89 11.96 12.90 -24.01
CA ASN A 89 13.33 12.50 -24.32
C ASN A 89 13.82 11.36 -23.41
N ILE A 90 14.55 10.40 -23.99
CA ILE A 90 14.97 9.13 -23.37
C ILE A 90 15.95 9.32 -22.18
N ASN A 91 16.61 10.48 -22.08
CA ASN A 91 17.63 10.78 -21.06
C ASN A 91 17.10 11.58 -19.86
N ASN A 92 15.91 11.25 -19.36
CA ASN A 92 15.30 11.99 -18.26
C ASN A 92 15.79 11.50 -16.89
N LEU A 93 16.48 12.40 -16.18
CA LEU A 93 16.74 12.32 -14.72
C LEU A 93 15.47 12.72 -13.94
N ASN A 94 14.31 12.27 -14.39
CA ASN A 94 13.04 12.54 -13.73
C ASN A 94 12.46 11.24 -13.18
N SER A 95 11.62 11.36 -12.16
CA SER A 95 10.99 10.23 -11.49
C SER A 95 9.49 10.33 -11.52
N ILE A 96 8.87 9.15 -11.49
CA ILE A 96 7.42 9.02 -11.47
C ILE A 96 6.92 9.40 -10.08
N ILE A 97 5.80 10.12 -10.06
CA ILE A 97 5.18 10.56 -8.82
C ILE A 97 4.35 9.41 -8.26
N LYS A 98 4.65 9.01 -7.03
CA LYS A 98 3.78 8.19 -6.18
C LYS A 98 3.22 9.04 -5.06
N THR A 99 2.08 8.64 -4.52
CA THR A 99 1.40 9.37 -3.45
C THR A 99 0.93 8.43 -2.36
N ASP A 100 0.94 8.88 -1.12
CA ASP A 100 0.12 8.28 -0.08
C ASP A 100 -1.36 8.63 -0.30
N ILE A 101 -2.25 7.82 0.27
CA ILE A 101 -3.69 7.99 0.13
C ILE A 101 -4.38 7.93 1.49
N ASN A 102 -5.28 8.86 1.75
CA ASN A 102 -6.13 8.85 2.92
C ASN A 102 -7.55 8.42 2.55
N PHE A 103 -7.93 7.19 2.89
CA PHE A 103 -9.28 6.71 2.70
C PHE A 103 -10.23 7.24 3.78
N ASN A 104 -11.53 7.15 3.49
CA ASN A 104 -12.55 7.45 4.48
C ASN A 104 -12.48 6.50 5.67
N PHE A 105 -12.89 6.99 6.85
CA PHE A 105 -12.93 6.18 8.05
C PHE A 105 -13.85 4.96 7.88
N GLN A 106 -13.34 3.79 8.26
CA GLN A 106 -14.10 2.57 8.38
C GLN A 106 -14.15 2.13 9.83
N LYS A 107 -15.34 1.74 10.32
CA LYS A 107 -15.48 1.23 11.68
C LYS A 107 -14.88 -0.17 11.76
N ILE A 108 -13.96 -0.36 12.69
CA ILE A 108 -13.24 -1.62 12.91
C ILE A 108 -13.53 -2.21 14.30
N LYS A 109 -13.41 -3.53 14.44
CA LYS A 109 -13.70 -4.25 15.71
C LYS A 109 -12.46 -4.74 16.46
N ILE A 110 -11.35 -4.93 15.75
CA ILE A 110 -10.06 -5.36 16.32
C ILE A 110 -9.11 -4.17 16.26
N ASP A 111 -8.33 -3.96 17.32
CA ASP A 111 -7.28 -2.95 17.32
C ASP A 111 -6.29 -3.19 16.15
N PRO A 112 -5.93 -2.16 15.35
CA PRO A 112 -5.08 -2.35 14.17
C PRO A 112 -3.70 -2.89 14.50
N TYR A 113 -3.07 -2.38 15.57
CA TYR A 113 -1.73 -2.81 15.95
C TYR A 113 -1.75 -4.26 16.41
N PHE A 114 -2.75 -4.63 17.24
CA PHE A 114 -2.97 -6.02 17.65
C PHE A 114 -3.19 -6.96 16.44
N LEU A 115 -4.03 -6.55 15.48
CA LEU A 115 -4.25 -7.33 14.26
C LEU A 115 -2.94 -7.52 13.48
N GLY A 116 -2.12 -6.47 13.39
CA GLY A 116 -0.79 -6.55 12.76
C GLY A 116 0.12 -7.57 13.43
N ILE A 117 0.20 -7.57 14.76
CA ILE A 117 0.96 -8.57 15.53
C ILE A 117 0.45 -9.99 15.26
N TRP A 118 -0.88 -10.18 15.33
CA TRP A 118 -1.49 -11.49 15.09
C TRP A 118 -1.18 -12.01 13.67
N ILE A 119 -1.26 -11.15 12.66
CA ILE A 119 -0.93 -11.48 11.27
C ILE A 119 0.55 -11.86 11.18
N GLY A 120 1.47 -11.05 11.71
CA GLY A 120 2.89 -11.28 11.54
C GLY A 120 3.39 -12.56 12.20
N LEU A 121 2.94 -12.83 13.44
CA LEU A 121 3.28 -14.04 14.19
C LEU A 121 2.64 -15.32 13.65
N SER A 122 1.60 -15.21 12.81
CA SER A 122 0.80 -16.35 12.35
C SER A 122 0.21 -17.14 13.53
N CYS A 123 -0.23 -16.42 14.56
CA CYS A 123 -0.73 -16.99 15.81
C CYS A 123 -1.99 -17.83 15.56
N LYS A 124 -1.94 -19.09 16.00
CA LYS A 124 -3.12 -19.98 16.02
C LYS A 124 -3.79 -19.91 17.40
N ASN A 125 -5.11 -20.09 17.43
CA ASN A 125 -5.90 -20.23 18.65
C ASN A 125 -5.73 -19.09 19.67
N PHE A 126 -5.39 -17.87 19.22
CA PHE A 126 -5.19 -16.70 20.08
C PHE A 126 -4.19 -16.92 21.23
N LYS A 127 -3.22 -17.81 21.01
CA LYS A 127 -2.14 -18.09 21.95
C LYS A 127 -0.86 -17.42 21.48
N PHE A 128 -0.33 -16.54 22.32
CA PHE A 128 0.88 -15.77 22.10
C PHE A 128 1.97 -16.26 23.05
N TYR A 129 3.08 -16.73 22.50
CA TYR A 129 4.20 -17.20 23.30
C TYR A 129 5.12 -16.03 23.65
N SER A 130 5.55 -15.95 24.92
CA SER A 130 6.31 -14.82 25.45
C SER A 130 7.70 -14.69 24.82
N ASP A 131 8.33 -15.80 24.45
CA ASP A 131 9.63 -15.86 23.75
C ASP A 131 9.63 -15.16 22.37
N LYS A 132 8.45 -15.01 21.77
CA LYS A 132 8.26 -14.35 20.46
C LYS A 132 7.87 -12.88 20.56
N LEU A 133 7.66 -12.36 21.77
CA LEU A 133 7.14 -11.02 21.98
C LEU A 133 8.12 -10.18 22.80
N ASN A 134 8.40 -8.98 22.29
CA ASN A 134 9.06 -7.95 23.10
C ASN A 134 8.15 -7.56 24.29
N VAL A 135 8.74 -7.29 25.46
CA VAL A 135 8.02 -6.93 26.69
C VAL A 135 7.05 -5.75 26.51
N LYS A 136 7.40 -4.73 25.72
CA LYS A 136 6.53 -3.58 25.43
C LYS A 136 5.30 -3.99 24.63
N ILE A 137 5.47 -4.90 23.67
CA ILE A 137 4.36 -5.46 22.87
C ILE A 137 3.45 -6.28 23.79
N TYR A 138 4.04 -7.13 24.63
CA TYR A 138 3.29 -7.96 25.59
C TYR A 138 2.44 -7.10 26.54
N ASN A 139 3.02 -6.05 27.12
CA ASN A 139 2.32 -5.09 27.97
C ASN A 139 1.20 -4.36 27.21
N TYR A 140 1.48 -3.92 25.98
CA TYR A 140 0.47 -3.29 25.13
C TYR A 140 -0.76 -4.20 24.93
N ILE A 141 -0.54 -5.47 24.61
CA ILE A 141 -1.62 -6.45 24.42
C ILE A 141 -2.44 -6.60 25.71
N ILE A 142 -1.80 -6.79 26.86
CA ILE A 142 -2.50 -6.92 28.15
C ILE A 142 -3.34 -5.67 28.46
N HIS A 143 -2.75 -4.48 28.34
CA HIS A 143 -3.47 -3.24 28.61
C HIS A 143 -4.67 -3.06 27.68
N MET A 144 -4.52 -3.41 26.39
CA MET A 144 -5.63 -3.39 25.44
C MET A 144 -6.74 -4.36 25.85
N LEU A 145 -6.40 -5.62 26.19
CA LEU A 145 -7.38 -6.63 26.58
C LEU A 145 -8.15 -6.21 27.85
N CYS A 146 -7.44 -5.73 28.88
CA CYS A 146 -8.06 -5.20 30.10
C CYS A 146 -8.99 -4.02 29.80
N ARG A 147 -8.54 -3.04 29.00
CA ARG A 147 -9.35 -1.87 28.64
C ARG A 147 -10.65 -2.23 27.91
N LEU A 148 -10.61 -3.30 27.12
CA LEU A 148 -11.75 -3.80 26.36
C LEU A 148 -12.58 -4.84 27.12
N ASN A 149 -12.24 -5.13 28.39
CA ASN A 149 -12.84 -6.19 29.20
C ASN A 149 -12.89 -7.54 28.45
N ILE A 150 -11.80 -7.89 27.78
CA ILE A 150 -11.62 -9.17 27.08
C ILE A 150 -11.04 -10.19 28.06
N GLU A 151 -11.61 -11.39 28.09
CA GLU A 151 -11.15 -12.48 28.95
C GLU A 151 -9.90 -13.18 28.36
N PHE A 152 -8.84 -13.27 29.18
CA PHE A 152 -7.58 -13.93 28.83
C PHE A 152 -6.93 -14.57 30.06
N SER A 153 -6.01 -15.50 29.83
CA SER A 153 -5.15 -16.08 30.86
C SER A 153 -3.68 -15.85 30.53
N ILE A 154 -2.88 -15.75 31.58
CA ILE A 154 -1.42 -15.66 31.49
C ILE A 154 -0.84 -16.86 32.22
N THR A 155 0.06 -17.57 31.53
CA THR A 155 0.95 -18.56 32.14
C THR A 155 2.38 -18.05 32.08
N SER A 156 3.33 -18.80 32.64
CA SER A 156 4.75 -18.42 32.61
C SER A 156 5.29 -18.20 31.19
N ASN A 157 4.71 -18.88 30.18
CA ASN A 157 5.27 -18.95 28.82
C ASN A 157 4.32 -18.41 27.74
N SER A 158 3.08 -18.06 28.08
CA SER A 158 2.10 -17.64 27.08
C SER A 158 0.98 -16.76 27.63
N LEU A 159 0.42 -15.95 26.75
CA LEU A 159 -0.86 -15.28 26.90
C LEU A 159 -1.88 -15.96 25.97
N GLU A 160 -3.05 -16.31 26.49
CA GLU A 160 -4.10 -16.98 25.73
C GLU A 160 -5.43 -16.24 25.90
N ILE A 161 -6.05 -15.87 24.78
CA ILE A 161 -7.35 -15.16 24.79
C ILE A 161 -8.46 -16.18 24.54
N PHE A 162 -9.38 -16.30 25.50
CA PHE A 162 -10.49 -17.26 25.42
C PHE A 162 -11.87 -16.61 25.28
N ASP A 163 -11.96 -15.28 25.32
CA ASP A 163 -13.21 -14.53 25.14
C ASP A 163 -13.90 -14.82 23.79
N GLU A 164 -15.09 -15.41 23.86
CA GLU A 164 -15.88 -15.79 22.69
C GLU A 164 -16.39 -14.58 21.87
N ARG A 165 -16.59 -13.41 22.50
CA ARG A 165 -16.98 -12.18 21.79
C ARG A 165 -15.82 -11.68 20.94
N PHE A 166 -14.60 -11.75 21.46
CA PHE A 166 -13.41 -11.36 20.73
C PHE A 166 -13.13 -12.29 19.55
N LYS A 167 -13.27 -13.61 19.74
CA LYS A 167 -13.14 -14.60 18.65
C LYS A 167 -14.15 -14.37 17.52
N LYS A 168 -15.38 -13.98 17.85
CA LYS A 168 -16.40 -13.60 16.84
C LYS A 168 -15.97 -12.45 15.93
N TYR A 169 -15.08 -11.56 16.36
CA TYR A 169 -14.53 -10.52 15.49
C TYR A 169 -13.61 -11.09 14.40
N PHE A 170 -12.83 -12.12 14.72
CA PHE A 170 -11.99 -12.80 13.73
C PHE A 170 -12.83 -13.58 12.73
N LYS A 171 -13.90 -14.24 13.20
CA LYS A 171 -14.89 -14.86 12.31
C LYS A 171 -15.58 -13.84 11.41
N PHE A 172 -15.96 -12.67 11.95
CA PHE A 172 -16.58 -11.59 11.17
C PHE A 172 -15.71 -11.13 9.99
N TYR A 173 -14.39 -11.05 10.20
CA TYR A 173 -13.42 -10.69 9.16
C TYR A 173 -12.89 -11.89 8.36
N ASN A 174 -13.49 -13.07 8.51
CA ASN A 174 -13.03 -14.31 7.88
C ASN A 174 -11.55 -14.67 8.11
N LEU A 175 -11.00 -14.33 9.27
CA LEU A 175 -9.59 -14.55 9.61
C LEU A 175 -9.30 -15.99 10.09
N GLU A 176 -10.34 -16.73 10.47
CA GLU A 176 -10.24 -18.15 10.87
C GLU A 176 -9.98 -19.07 9.68
N GLU A 177 -10.57 -18.75 8.52
CA GLU A 177 -10.40 -19.53 7.29
C GLU A 177 -9.07 -19.21 6.60
N LYS A 178 -8.72 -17.92 6.51
CA LYS A 178 -7.54 -17.47 5.79
C LYS A 178 -6.95 -16.22 6.43
N ARG A 179 -5.65 -16.27 6.71
CA ARG A 179 -4.89 -15.07 7.12
C ARG A 179 -4.83 -14.08 5.95
N HIS A 180 -5.30 -12.87 6.17
CA HIS A 180 -5.28 -11.73 5.25
C HIS A 180 -5.48 -10.42 6.03
N ILE A 181 -5.33 -9.26 5.39
CA ILE A 181 -5.71 -7.96 5.95
C ILE A 181 -7.11 -7.59 5.44
N PRO A 182 -8.14 -7.43 6.30
CA PRO A 182 -9.48 -7.10 5.84
C PRO A 182 -9.56 -5.71 5.19
N ASN A 183 -10.50 -5.53 4.25
CA ASN A 183 -10.60 -4.30 3.46
C ASN A 183 -10.90 -3.06 4.32
N GLU A 184 -11.64 -3.20 5.42
CA GLU A 184 -11.92 -2.11 6.37
C GLU A 184 -10.65 -1.62 7.10
N TYR A 185 -9.58 -2.41 7.08
CA TYR A 185 -8.27 -1.98 7.55
C TYR A 185 -7.42 -1.43 6.41
N LYS A 186 -7.41 -2.10 5.24
CA LYS A 186 -6.68 -1.62 4.05
C LYS A 186 -7.15 -0.25 3.57
N ASN A 187 -8.45 -0.01 3.64
CA ASN A 187 -9.11 1.16 3.04
C ASN A 187 -9.62 2.09 4.15
N ASN A 188 -8.86 2.20 5.24
CA ASN A 188 -9.14 3.10 6.35
C ASN A 188 -8.22 4.31 6.33
N LYS A 189 -8.41 5.26 7.26
CA LYS A 189 -7.49 6.39 7.43
C LYS A 189 -6.06 5.94 7.68
N ALA A 190 -5.09 6.75 7.25
CA ALA A 190 -3.66 6.47 7.37
C ALA A 190 -3.24 6.10 8.81
N GLU A 191 -3.81 6.74 9.83
CA GLU A 191 -3.52 6.49 11.25
C GLU A 191 -3.82 5.05 11.71
N TYR A 192 -4.79 4.37 11.08
CA TYR A 192 -5.13 2.97 11.39
C TYR A 192 -4.21 2.02 10.63
N ARG A 193 -3.91 2.34 9.38
CA ARG A 193 -3.03 1.54 8.51
C ARG A 193 -1.60 1.53 9.03
N ILE A 194 -1.09 2.67 9.48
CA ILE A 194 0.27 2.77 10.01
C ILE A 194 0.44 2.01 11.34
N LYS A 195 -0.60 2.00 12.20
CA LYS A 195 -0.62 1.17 13.42
C LYS A 195 -0.62 -0.32 13.09
N LEU A 196 -1.41 -0.72 12.08
CA LEU A 196 -1.41 -2.10 11.59
C LEU A 196 -0.04 -2.50 11.04
N LEU A 197 0.56 -1.65 10.20
CA LEU A 197 1.90 -1.88 9.66
C LEU A 197 2.93 -1.99 10.78
N ALA A 198 2.88 -1.12 11.80
CA ALA A 198 3.76 -1.18 12.97
C ALA A 198 3.70 -2.54 13.68
N GLY A 199 2.49 -3.07 13.93
CA GLY A 199 2.31 -4.39 14.51
C GLY A 199 2.90 -5.52 13.64
N ILE A 200 2.74 -5.44 12.32
CA ILE A 200 3.35 -6.42 11.40
C ILE A 200 4.88 -6.36 11.47
N LEU A 201 5.46 -5.15 11.46
CA LEU A 201 6.91 -4.98 11.52
C LEU A 201 7.46 -5.47 12.86
N ASP A 202 6.88 -5.07 13.98
CA ASP A 202 7.30 -5.49 15.31
C ASP A 202 7.33 -7.02 15.44
N SER A 203 6.34 -7.71 14.88
CA SER A 203 6.23 -9.16 14.95
C SER A 203 7.07 -9.91 13.91
N LYS A 204 7.27 -9.35 12.71
CA LYS A 204 7.78 -10.14 11.57
C LYS A 204 8.95 -9.53 10.81
N SER A 205 9.22 -8.23 10.94
CA SER A 205 10.31 -7.63 10.19
C SER A 205 11.67 -8.09 10.70
N ASN A 206 12.59 -8.20 9.75
CA ASN A 206 14.02 -8.24 10.01
C ASN A 206 14.63 -6.91 9.57
N ASN A 207 15.47 -6.33 10.42
CA ASN A 207 16.24 -5.15 10.09
C ASN A 207 17.65 -5.59 9.72
N ILE A 208 17.83 -5.97 8.45
CA ILE A 208 19.14 -6.41 7.97
C ILE A 208 20.07 -5.20 7.78
N SER A 209 19.51 -4.00 7.65
CA SER A 209 20.24 -2.74 7.56
C SER A 209 19.42 -1.59 8.15
N ASN A 210 20.07 -0.46 8.46
CA ASN A 210 19.42 0.78 8.91
C ASN A 210 18.72 1.53 7.77
N SER A 211 18.11 0.84 6.80
CA SER A 211 17.56 1.53 5.63
C SER A 211 16.29 0.92 5.05
N PHE A 212 15.96 -0.30 5.43
CA PHE A 212 14.72 -0.94 5.00
C PHE A 212 14.28 -2.01 6.00
N TYR A 213 12.98 -2.24 6.02
CA TYR A 213 12.39 -3.41 6.67
C TYR A 213 12.28 -4.56 5.68
N GLU A 214 12.66 -5.75 6.11
CA GLU A 214 12.48 -6.97 5.34
C GLU A 214 11.39 -7.84 5.95
N ILE A 215 10.46 -8.32 5.11
CA ILE A 215 9.40 -9.25 5.50
C ILE A 215 9.41 -10.43 4.53
N ILE A 216 9.32 -11.65 5.08
CA ILE A 216 9.17 -12.88 4.31
C ILE A 216 7.86 -13.56 4.73
N ASP A 217 6.95 -13.81 3.80
CA ASP A 217 5.67 -14.46 4.07
C ASP A 217 5.05 -15.10 2.80
N SER A 218 3.83 -15.63 2.89
CA SER A 218 3.06 -16.10 1.74
C SER A 218 2.71 -14.95 0.81
N ASN A 219 2.58 -15.24 -0.49
CA ASN A 219 2.33 -14.23 -1.52
C ASN A 219 1.08 -13.39 -1.24
N ASP A 220 0.01 -14.00 -0.70
CA ASP A 220 -1.23 -13.28 -0.41
C ASP A 220 -1.05 -12.23 0.70
N ILE A 221 -0.33 -12.60 1.77
CA ILE A 221 -0.01 -11.66 2.85
C ILE A 221 0.93 -10.57 2.37
N ILE A 222 1.95 -10.93 1.61
CA ILE A 222 2.89 -9.96 1.05
C ILE A 222 2.17 -8.94 0.16
N LYS A 223 1.17 -9.35 -0.63
CA LYS A 223 0.35 -8.43 -1.44
C LYS A 223 -0.46 -7.46 -0.56
N ASP A 224 -1.06 -7.97 0.52
CA ASP A 224 -1.81 -7.13 1.46
C ASP A 224 -0.89 -6.11 2.16
N ILE A 225 0.29 -6.54 2.65
CA ILE A 225 1.25 -5.64 3.28
C ILE A 225 1.81 -4.64 2.26
N ASN A 226 2.07 -5.08 1.03
CA ASN A 226 2.50 -4.20 -0.06
C ASN A 226 1.49 -3.07 -0.29
N PHE A 227 0.19 -3.40 -0.36
CA PHE A 227 -0.86 -2.39 -0.49
C PHE A 227 -0.85 -1.41 0.69
N ILE A 228 -0.78 -1.90 1.94
CA ILE A 228 -0.72 -1.05 3.13
C ILE A 228 0.48 -0.10 3.06
N ALA A 229 1.68 -0.63 2.81
CA ALA A 229 2.91 0.15 2.77
C ALA A 229 2.85 1.24 1.68
N GLN A 230 2.47 0.87 0.45
CA GLN A 230 2.36 1.83 -0.65
C GLN A 230 1.26 2.87 -0.41
N SER A 231 0.13 2.48 0.19
CA SER A 231 -0.94 3.43 0.55
C SER A 231 -0.49 4.48 1.57
N LEU A 232 0.55 4.20 2.36
CA LEU A 232 1.16 5.10 3.32
C LEU A 232 2.33 5.90 2.72
N GLY A 233 2.58 5.78 1.41
CA GLY A 233 3.66 6.47 0.72
C GLY A 233 5.01 5.77 0.81
N PHE A 234 5.10 4.59 1.44
CA PHE A 234 6.34 3.83 1.46
C PHE A 234 6.55 3.09 0.15
N TYR A 235 7.81 3.03 -0.28
CA TYR A 235 8.20 2.19 -1.40
C TYR A 235 8.36 0.75 -0.96
N THR A 236 8.03 -0.15 -1.87
CA THR A 236 8.17 -1.57 -1.66
C THR A 236 8.87 -2.21 -2.84
N ILE A 237 9.66 -3.23 -2.56
CA ILE A 237 10.16 -4.12 -3.61
C ILE A 237 9.86 -5.56 -3.28
N LEU A 238 9.30 -6.25 -4.25
CA LEU A 238 8.89 -7.64 -4.18
C LEU A 238 9.88 -8.51 -4.96
N TYR A 239 10.51 -9.44 -4.27
CA TYR A 239 11.39 -10.45 -4.85
C TYR A 239 10.99 -11.82 -4.31
N HIS A 240 10.36 -12.65 -5.13
CA HIS A 240 9.78 -13.94 -4.70
C HIS A 240 8.83 -13.77 -3.50
N LYS A 241 9.10 -14.45 -2.37
CA LYS A 241 8.32 -14.41 -1.12
C LYS A 241 8.82 -13.35 -0.12
N LYS A 242 9.72 -12.48 -0.56
CA LYS A 242 10.40 -11.47 0.25
C LYS A 242 10.01 -10.08 -0.23
N MET A 243 9.71 -9.21 0.72
CA MET A 243 9.39 -7.82 0.49
C MET A 243 10.32 -6.93 1.29
N LEU A 244 10.82 -5.89 0.64
CA LEU A 244 11.53 -4.79 1.27
C LEU A 244 10.60 -3.59 1.35
N ILE A 245 10.56 -2.90 2.49
CA ILE A 245 9.85 -1.64 2.69
C ILE A 245 10.88 -0.57 3.03
N PHE A 246 10.90 0.51 2.26
CA PHE A 246 11.76 1.67 2.48
C PHE A 246 11.02 2.94 2.07
N GLY A 247 11.52 4.08 2.51
CA GLY A 247 10.90 5.36 2.26
C GLY A 247 11.54 6.41 3.14
N ASN A 248 11.16 7.66 2.92
CA ASN A 248 11.36 8.68 3.92
C ASN A 248 10.50 8.35 5.14
N ASP A 249 10.91 8.82 6.32
CA ASP A 249 10.10 8.76 7.54
C ASP A 249 9.70 7.35 8.01
N LEU A 250 10.53 6.32 7.73
CA LEU A 250 10.36 4.99 8.33
C LEU A 250 10.36 5.04 9.87
N SER A 251 11.04 6.04 10.45
CA SER A 251 11.06 6.32 11.89
C SER A 251 9.71 6.79 12.43
N CYS A 252 8.80 7.28 11.58
CA CYS A 252 7.45 7.68 11.98
C CYS A 252 6.49 6.50 12.15
N ILE A 253 6.88 5.28 11.76
CA ILE A 253 6.06 4.10 12.02
C ILE A 253 6.09 3.82 13.53
N PRO A 254 4.93 3.83 14.23
CA PRO A 254 4.86 3.78 15.69
C PRO A 254 5.08 2.36 16.23
N MET A 255 6.27 1.83 16.02
CA MET A 255 6.71 0.52 16.51
C MET A 255 7.00 0.58 18.01
N LEU A 256 6.76 -0.53 18.71
CA LEU A 256 7.01 -0.68 20.14
C LEU A 256 8.34 -1.40 20.43
N ASN A 257 8.89 -2.15 19.48
CA ASN A 257 10.16 -2.83 19.67
C ASN A 257 11.33 -1.92 19.26
N ASP A 258 11.91 -1.20 20.22
CA ASP A 258 13.02 -0.27 20.00
C ASP A 258 14.18 -0.87 19.19
N ASN A 259 14.48 -2.16 19.40
CA ASN A 259 15.56 -2.87 18.69
C ASN A 259 15.31 -3.01 17.18
N LYS A 260 14.07 -2.80 16.74
CA LYS A 260 13.66 -2.84 15.34
C LYS A 260 13.36 -1.44 14.78
N ILE A 261 13.59 -0.35 15.49
CA ILE A 261 13.34 0.98 14.93
C ILE A 261 14.52 1.39 14.02
N ILE A 262 14.22 1.85 12.82
CA ILE A 262 15.20 2.48 11.92
C ILE A 262 15.17 3.99 12.19
N ASN A 263 16.25 4.54 12.73
CA ASN A 263 16.32 5.94 13.18
C ASN A 263 16.66 6.94 12.06
N GLU A 264 17.41 6.53 11.04
CA GLU A 264 17.80 7.40 9.92
C GLU A 264 17.88 6.61 8.62
N THR A 265 17.26 7.13 7.56
CA THR A 265 17.36 6.60 6.20
C THR A 265 18.22 7.54 5.36
N ASN A 266 19.45 7.12 5.01
CA ASN A 266 20.31 7.85 4.06
C ASN A 266 20.00 7.55 2.59
N ILE A 267 18.96 6.76 2.31
CA ILE A 267 18.55 6.49 0.94
C ILE A 267 17.59 7.58 0.52
N SER A 268 18.01 8.45 -0.39
CA SER A 268 17.10 9.28 -1.17
C SER A 268 16.12 8.34 -1.88
N THR A 269 14.93 8.21 -1.31
CA THR A 269 13.91 7.28 -1.79
C THR A 269 13.09 7.85 -2.94
N THR A 270 13.26 9.13 -3.23
CA THR A 270 12.36 9.91 -4.08
C THR A 270 12.60 9.76 -5.57
N LEU A 271 13.62 9.01 -6.01
CA LEU A 271 14.13 9.22 -7.36
C LEU A 271 14.48 7.93 -8.12
N PHE A 272 13.43 7.16 -8.47
CA PHE A 272 13.57 6.08 -9.44
C PHE A 272 13.27 6.61 -10.84
N GLY A 273 14.33 6.81 -11.61
CA GLY A 273 14.21 7.03 -13.05
C GLY A 273 13.40 5.92 -13.72
N PHE A 274 12.79 6.24 -14.85
CA PHE A 274 12.01 5.31 -15.64
C PHE A 274 12.48 5.30 -17.09
N LYS A 275 12.19 4.21 -17.79
CA LYS A 275 12.39 4.10 -19.24
C LYS A 275 11.04 4.08 -19.92
N ILE A 276 11.03 4.52 -21.18
CA ILE A 276 9.85 4.48 -22.04
C ILE A 276 10.17 3.53 -23.19
N ALA A 277 9.27 2.60 -23.48
CA ALA A 277 9.36 1.71 -24.62
C ALA A 277 8.07 1.77 -25.44
N PRO A 278 8.12 2.02 -26.77
CA PRO A 278 6.93 1.95 -27.61
C PRO A 278 6.39 0.51 -27.67
N LEU A 279 5.09 0.37 -27.86
CA LEU A 279 4.40 -0.91 -28.02
C LEU A 279 3.73 -0.99 -29.39
N PHE A 280 3.60 -2.22 -29.90
CA PHE A 280 2.85 -2.49 -31.15
C PHE A 280 1.34 -2.49 -30.96
N ASP A 281 0.86 -2.85 -29.76
CA ASP A 281 -0.56 -2.79 -29.43
C ASP A 281 -1.01 -1.33 -29.37
N LYS A 282 -2.17 -1.04 -29.98
CA LYS A 282 -2.74 0.31 -30.07
C LYS A 282 -3.99 0.51 -29.22
N LYS A 283 -4.42 -0.53 -28.48
CA LYS A 283 -5.64 -0.46 -27.68
C LYS A 283 -5.49 0.53 -26.52
N CYS A 284 -6.24 1.61 -26.59
CA CYS A 284 -6.22 2.70 -25.62
C CYS A 284 -7.62 2.95 -25.06
N ILE A 285 -7.67 3.27 -23.78
CA ILE A 285 -8.87 3.62 -23.05
C ILE A 285 -8.73 5.08 -22.65
N LYS A 286 -9.57 5.91 -23.27
CA LYS A 286 -9.64 7.33 -23.02
C LYS A 286 -10.72 7.58 -21.98
N ILE A 287 -10.31 8.01 -20.79
CA ILE A 287 -11.22 8.34 -19.70
C ILE A 287 -11.22 9.84 -19.44
N ASN A 288 -12.39 10.39 -19.14
CA ASN A 288 -12.58 11.79 -18.76
C ASN A 288 -12.98 11.87 -17.29
N THR A 289 -12.22 12.63 -16.51
CA THR A 289 -12.42 12.81 -15.06
C THR A 289 -12.51 14.28 -14.68
N ASP A 290 -13.09 14.58 -13.52
CA ASP A 290 -13.16 15.94 -12.99
C ASP A 290 -11.79 16.45 -12.52
N SER A 291 -11.05 15.61 -11.80
CA SER A 291 -9.69 15.90 -11.34
C SER A 291 -8.66 15.83 -12.46
N LYS A 292 -7.56 16.58 -12.26
CA LYS A 292 -6.41 16.61 -13.18
C LYS A 292 -5.63 15.31 -13.20
N ASP A 293 -5.59 14.61 -12.08
CA ASP A 293 -4.78 13.41 -11.84
C ASP A 293 -5.68 12.29 -11.29
N ILE A 294 -5.28 11.05 -11.50
CA ILE A 294 -5.85 9.84 -10.88
C ILE A 294 -4.72 8.97 -10.31
N VAL A 295 -5.10 7.99 -9.50
CA VAL A 295 -4.14 7.10 -8.83
C VAL A 295 -4.28 5.68 -9.38
N LEU A 296 -3.16 5.09 -9.78
CA LEU A 296 -3.08 3.70 -10.22
C LEU A 296 -3.03 2.73 -9.03
N GLY A 297 -3.21 1.43 -9.29
CA GLY A 297 -3.26 0.38 -8.26
C GLY A 297 -1.97 0.19 -7.46
N ASP A 298 -0.85 0.77 -7.92
CA ASP A 298 0.44 0.80 -7.23
C ASP A 298 0.78 2.18 -6.66
N PHE A 299 -0.23 3.05 -6.54
CA PHE A 299 -0.19 4.40 -6.01
C PHE A 299 0.60 5.41 -6.88
N THR A 300 0.86 5.06 -8.14
CA THR A 300 1.38 5.99 -9.14
C THR A 300 0.32 7.03 -9.53
N VAL A 301 0.72 8.29 -9.64
CA VAL A 301 -0.13 9.40 -10.07
C VAL A 301 -0.03 9.57 -11.59
N VAL A 302 -1.17 9.55 -12.28
CA VAL A 302 -1.25 9.77 -13.74
C VAL A 302 -2.31 10.77 -14.14
#